data_AF-A0A832VRK0-F1
#
_entry.id   AF-A0A832VRK0-F1
#
_cell.length_a   1.000
_cell.length_b   1.000
_cell.length_c   1.000
_cell.angle_alpha   90.00
_cell.angle_beta   90.00
_cell.angle_gamma   90.00
#
_symmetry.space_group_name_H-M   'P 1'
#
loop_
_entity.id
_entity.type
_entity.pdbx_description
1 polymer ?
#
loop_
_entity_poly.entity_id
_entity_poly.type
_entity_poly.pdbx_seq_one_letter_code
_entity_poly.pdbx_strand_id
1 'polypeptide(L)'
;MNSLRFVVPVFVFVLFAPFSFLPVAHGDGLTQENLPPATFGNRQAALFIKINPPILTKDTIGDTFLELKLFDSKTQDPIKHTTFAVETWKDEKLLLRSSFHTHSGDLVLKIKPTKVDVNQVVVFGDQLEQLPNTWTAFGDKIDVKAPVLLESGLYHFKISV
;
A
#
# COMPACT_ATOMS: atom_id res chain seq x y z
N MET A 1 -72.49 40.46 -26.57
CA MET A 1 -71.15 40.46 -27.20
C MET A 1 -70.15 40.17 -26.09
N ASN A 2 -69.93 38.89 -25.78
CA ASN A 2 -69.15 38.45 -24.62
C ASN A 2 -67.87 37.80 -25.13
N SER A 3 -66.73 38.44 -24.87
CA SER A 3 -65.41 37.93 -25.23
C SER A 3 -64.99 36.86 -24.23
N LEU A 4 -64.96 35.61 -24.68
CA LEU A 4 -64.48 34.47 -23.91
C LEU A 4 -62.95 34.57 -23.79
N ARG A 5 -62.45 34.94 -22.61
CA ARG A 5 -61.00 35.00 -22.33
C ARG A 5 -60.50 33.59 -22.02
N PHE A 6 -59.63 33.05 -22.86
CA PHE A 6 -58.89 31.83 -22.58
C PHE A 6 -57.77 32.13 -21.57
N VAL A 7 -57.83 31.51 -20.39
CA VAL A 7 -56.73 31.49 -19.42
C VAL A 7 -55.94 30.21 -19.68
N VAL A 8 -54.70 30.35 -20.14
CA VAL A 8 -53.77 29.21 -20.29
C VAL A 8 -53.11 28.97 -18.93
N PRO A 9 -53.23 27.77 -18.31
CA PRO A 9 -52.49 27.48 -17.09
C PRO A 9 -51.02 27.23 -17.43
N VAL A 10 -50.13 28.08 -16.91
CA VAL A 10 -48.68 27.85 -16.94
C VAL A 10 -48.35 26.78 -15.89
N PHE A 11 -48.00 25.57 -16.35
CA PHE A 11 -47.53 24.49 -15.49
C PHE A 11 -46.05 24.76 -15.14
N VAL A 12 -45.78 25.19 -13.92
CA VAL A 12 -44.40 25.34 -13.40
C VAL A 12 -43.91 23.95 -12.97
N PHE A 13 -43.06 23.33 -13.79
CA PHE A 13 -42.34 22.11 -13.41
C PHE A 13 -41.17 22.49 -12.48
N VAL A 14 -41.35 22.29 -11.17
CA VAL A 14 -40.25 22.35 -10.21
C VAL A 14 -39.44 21.06 -10.36
N LEU A 15 -38.25 21.16 -10.96
CA LEU A 15 -37.27 20.08 -11.04
C LEU A 15 -36.72 19.79 -9.63
N PHE A 16 -37.33 18.83 -8.93
CA PHE A 16 -36.74 18.20 -7.76
C PHE A 16 -35.54 17.35 -8.22
N ALA A 17 -34.34 17.91 -8.17
CA ALA A 17 -33.12 17.11 -8.33
C ALA A 17 -32.91 16.31 -7.03
N PRO A 18 -32.88 14.97 -7.05
CA PRO A 18 -32.49 14.20 -5.88
C PRO A 18 -31.03 14.53 -5.55
N PHE A 19 -30.80 15.06 -4.35
CA PHE A 19 -29.47 15.15 -3.75
C PHE A 19 -28.97 13.72 -3.52
N SER A 20 -28.20 13.19 -4.47
CA SER A 20 -27.52 11.91 -4.30
C SER A 20 -26.40 12.09 -3.28
N PHE A 21 -26.65 11.67 -2.04
CA PHE A 21 -25.57 11.43 -1.09
C PHE A 21 -24.71 10.31 -1.65
N LEU A 22 -23.53 10.64 -2.20
CA LEU A 22 -22.57 9.63 -2.60
C LEU A 22 -22.09 8.92 -1.31
N PRO A 23 -22.29 7.60 -1.16
CA PRO A 23 -21.72 6.89 -0.04
C PRO A 23 -20.21 7.00 -0.10
N VAL A 24 -19.58 7.36 1.03
CA VAL A 24 -18.13 7.30 1.17
C VAL A 24 -17.74 5.82 1.11
N ALA A 25 -17.19 5.40 -0.01
CA ALA A 25 -16.66 4.05 -0.18
C ALA A 25 -15.22 4.03 0.36
N HIS A 26 -14.99 3.28 1.43
CA HIS A 26 -13.66 2.95 1.90
C HIS A 26 -13.20 1.69 1.16
N GLY A 27 -12.28 1.83 0.22
CA GLY A 27 -11.61 0.70 -0.40
C GLY A 27 -10.48 0.23 0.51
N ASP A 28 -10.68 -0.90 1.18
CA ASP A 28 -9.58 -1.62 1.85
C ASP A 28 -8.87 -2.46 0.79
N GLY A 29 -7.88 -1.86 0.14
CA GLY A 29 -7.21 -2.45 -1.00
C GLY A 29 -5.79 -1.93 -1.12
N LEU A 30 -4.85 -2.57 -0.44
CA LEU A 30 -3.42 -2.39 -0.67
C LEU A 30 -3.06 -3.00 -2.04
N THR A 31 -3.39 -2.32 -3.13
CA THR A 31 -2.80 -2.58 -4.45
C THR A 31 -1.62 -1.63 -4.61
N GLN A 32 -1.87 -0.34 -4.43
CA GLN A 32 -0.91 0.73 -4.46
C GLN A 32 -1.46 1.92 -3.65
N GLU A 33 -0.63 2.53 -2.82
CA GLU A 33 -0.99 3.69 -2.01
C GLU A 33 0.18 4.67 -1.91
N ASN A 34 -0.14 5.96 -1.96
CA ASN A 34 0.75 7.04 -1.55
C ASN A 34 0.20 7.62 -0.25
N LEU A 35 0.91 7.39 0.86
CA LEU A 35 0.54 7.97 2.14
C LEU A 35 0.67 9.50 2.09
N PRO A 36 -0.19 10.24 2.80
CA PRO A 36 -0.09 11.69 2.88
C PRO A 36 1.29 12.12 3.38
N PRO A 37 1.87 13.21 2.84
CA PRO A 37 3.18 13.68 3.27
C PRO A 37 3.22 14.01 4.77
N ALA A 38 4.33 13.69 5.41
CA ALA A 38 4.66 14.06 6.78
C ALA A 38 6.01 14.78 6.82
N THR A 39 6.21 15.62 7.84
CA THR A 39 7.49 16.32 8.00
C THR A 39 8.54 15.38 8.59
N PHE A 40 9.67 15.23 7.90
CA PHE A 40 10.81 14.42 8.33
C PHE A 40 12.09 15.24 8.16
N GLY A 41 12.62 15.75 9.29
CA GLY A 41 13.73 16.72 9.26
C GLY A 41 13.37 17.99 8.50
N ASN A 42 14.11 18.30 7.43
CA ASN A 42 13.85 19.44 6.56
C ASN A 42 13.05 19.10 5.28
N ARG A 43 12.56 17.86 5.17
CA ARG A 43 11.82 17.36 4.01
C ARG A 43 10.34 17.14 4.32
N GLN A 44 9.52 17.19 3.28
CA GLN A 44 8.16 16.67 3.32
C GLN A 44 8.23 15.27 2.72
N ALA A 45 8.23 14.23 3.54
CA ALA A 45 8.38 12.86 3.09
C ALA A 45 7.02 12.18 2.91
N ALA A 46 6.85 11.44 1.83
CA ALA A 46 5.69 10.58 1.59
C ALA A 46 6.17 9.14 1.35
N LEU A 47 5.33 8.18 1.74
CA LEU A 47 5.60 6.75 1.55
C LEU A 47 4.72 6.20 0.43
N PHE A 48 5.36 5.66 -0.60
CA PHE A 48 4.72 4.84 -1.61
C PHE A 48 4.80 3.37 -1.19
N ILE A 49 3.68 2.67 -1.30
CA ILE A 49 3.55 1.23 -1.04
C ILE A 49 2.82 0.62 -2.22
N LYS A 50 3.30 -0.51 -2.73
CA LYS A 50 2.61 -1.27 -3.78
C LYS A 50 2.83 -2.76 -3.61
N ILE A 51 1.79 -3.54 -3.85
CA ILE A 51 1.88 -5.00 -3.93
C ILE A 51 1.55 -5.47 -5.35
N ASN A 52 2.28 -6.46 -5.84
CA ASN A 52 2.03 -7.09 -7.13
C ASN A 52 2.25 -8.61 -7.04
N PRO A 53 1.30 -9.46 -7.48
CA PRO A 53 0.04 -9.10 -8.11
C PRO A 53 -0.96 -8.47 -7.12
N PRO A 54 -1.85 -7.57 -7.60
CA PRO A 54 -2.76 -6.82 -6.74
C PRO A 54 -3.87 -7.68 -6.13
N ILE A 55 -4.15 -8.84 -6.72
CA ILE A 55 -5.12 -9.82 -6.22
C ILE A 55 -4.40 -11.17 -6.17
N LEU A 56 -4.46 -11.82 -5.02
CA LEU A 56 -3.91 -13.16 -4.80
C LEU A 56 -5.04 -14.19 -4.91
N THR A 57 -5.10 -14.83 -6.06
CA THR A 57 -5.97 -15.96 -6.42
C THR A 57 -5.14 -17.23 -6.49
N LYS A 58 -5.78 -18.41 -6.51
CA LYS A 58 -5.06 -19.68 -6.71
C LYS A 58 -4.14 -19.68 -7.93
N ASP A 59 -4.50 -18.90 -8.96
CA ASP A 59 -3.77 -18.79 -10.23
C ASP A 59 -2.64 -17.74 -10.20
N THR A 60 -2.63 -16.88 -9.17
CA THR A 60 -1.60 -15.84 -8.95
C THR A 60 -0.80 -16.07 -7.66
N ILE A 61 -1.11 -17.15 -6.92
CA ILE A 61 -0.28 -17.64 -5.81
C ILE A 61 1.09 -18.01 -6.40
N GLY A 62 2.10 -17.24 -6.00
CA GLY A 62 3.46 -17.32 -6.51
C GLY A 62 4.31 -16.22 -5.91
N ASP A 63 5.34 -15.81 -6.64
CA ASP A 63 6.19 -14.69 -6.24
C ASP A 63 5.37 -13.40 -6.12
N THR A 64 5.35 -12.81 -4.92
CA THR A 64 4.67 -11.53 -4.66
C THR A 64 5.70 -10.45 -4.38
N PHE A 65 5.51 -9.27 -4.96
CA PHE A 65 6.42 -8.15 -4.85
C PHE A 65 5.80 -7.07 -3.97
N LEU A 66 6.50 -6.69 -2.91
CA LEU A 66 6.20 -5.49 -2.12
C LEU A 66 7.22 -4.41 -2.49
N GLU A 67 6.74 -3.34 -3.12
CA GLU A 67 7.55 -2.18 -3.48
C GLU A 67 7.32 -1.08 -2.43
N LEU A 68 8.40 -0.55 -1.86
CA LEU A 68 8.37 0.55 -0.90
C LEU A 68 9.30 1.67 -1.35
N LYS A 69 8.85 2.92 -1.26
CA LYS A 69 9.68 4.09 -1.55
C LYS A 69 9.32 5.22 -0.61
N LEU A 70 10.29 5.72 0.15
CA LEU A 70 10.17 7.00 0.85
C LEU A 70 10.72 8.10 -0.07
N PHE A 71 9.97 9.16 -0.31
CA PHE A 71 10.37 10.22 -1.25
C PHE A 71 9.99 11.61 -0.74
N ASP A 72 10.74 12.63 -1.19
CA ASP A 72 10.36 14.02 -0.92
C ASP A 72 9.16 14.39 -1.79
N SER A 73 8.04 14.77 -1.18
CA SER A 73 6.80 15.06 -1.90
C SER A 73 6.88 16.32 -2.77
N LYS A 74 7.86 17.20 -2.55
CA LYS A 74 8.06 18.42 -3.36
C LYS A 74 8.89 18.13 -4.61
N THR A 75 9.97 17.36 -4.48
CA THR A 75 10.86 17.07 -5.62
C THR A 75 10.56 15.74 -6.32
N GLN A 76 9.82 14.85 -5.67
CA GLN A 76 9.55 13.47 -6.08
C GLN A 76 10.78 12.55 -6.06
N ASP A 77 11.90 13.02 -5.49
CA ASP A 77 13.13 12.24 -5.39
C ASP A 77 13.06 11.22 -4.26
N PRO A 78 13.56 9.98 -4.47
CA PRO A 78 13.70 9.02 -3.40
C PRO A 78 14.64 9.53 -2.30
N ILE A 79 14.27 9.27 -1.04
CA ILE A 79 15.13 9.47 0.11
C ILE A 79 16.07 8.26 0.19
N LYS A 80 17.32 8.48 -0.19
CA LYS A 80 18.39 7.47 -0.17
C LYS A 80 18.75 7.02 1.24
N HIS A 81 19.34 5.83 1.36
CA HIS A 81 19.79 5.25 2.63
C HIS A 81 18.66 5.10 3.65
N THR A 82 17.47 4.71 3.17
CA THR A 82 16.28 4.51 4.00
C THR A 82 16.27 3.08 4.53
N THR A 83 15.93 2.90 5.81
CA THR A 83 15.70 1.58 6.40
C THR A 83 14.22 1.42 6.70
N PHE A 84 13.57 0.44 6.09
CA PHE A 84 12.18 0.10 6.33
C PHE A 84 12.08 -1.06 7.31
N ALA A 85 11.46 -0.84 8.47
CA ALA A 85 10.99 -1.92 9.33
C ALA A 85 9.63 -2.41 8.81
N VAL A 86 9.57 -3.69 8.44
CA VAL A 86 8.40 -4.32 7.83
C VAL A 86 7.89 -5.41 8.75
N GLU A 87 6.61 -5.30 9.12
CA GLU A 87 5.86 -6.38 9.74
C GLU A 87 4.67 -6.77 8.88
N THR A 88 4.39 -8.07 8.80
CA THR A 88 3.17 -8.58 8.15
C THR A 88 2.38 -9.43 9.13
N TRP A 89 1.09 -9.15 9.22
CA TRP A 89 0.16 -9.80 10.13
C TRP A 89 -1.05 -10.35 9.39
N LYS A 90 -1.60 -11.46 9.88
CA LYS A 90 -2.92 -11.98 9.48
C LYS A 90 -3.62 -12.53 10.71
N ASP A 91 -4.85 -12.09 10.97
CA ASP A 91 -5.65 -12.53 12.12
C ASP A 91 -4.84 -12.48 13.43
N GLU A 92 -4.15 -11.36 13.67
CA GLU A 92 -3.25 -11.11 14.82
C GLU A 92 -2.00 -12.00 14.90
N LYS A 93 -1.80 -12.91 13.94
CA LYS A 93 -0.58 -13.73 13.82
C LYS A 93 0.49 -12.97 13.05
N LEU A 94 1.66 -12.80 13.66
CA LEU A 94 2.86 -12.28 13.00
C LEU A 94 3.40 -13.31 12.00
N LEU A 95 3.66 -12.87 10.76
CA LEU A 95 4.15 -13.70 9.67
C LEU A 95 5.51 -13.26 9.11
N LEU A 96 5.86 -11.99 9.30
CA LEU A 96 7.17 -11.43 8.94
C LEU A 96 7.48 -10.28 9.90
N ARG A 97 8.73 -10.21 10.38
CA ARG A 97 9.30 -9.04 11.05
C ARG A 97 10.77 -8.93 10.68
N SER A 98 11.11 -7.92 9.88
CA SER A 98 12.49 -7.67 9.44
C SER A 98 12.66 -6.22 9.04
N SER A 99 13.89 -5.74 9.09
CA SER A 99 14.26 -4.43 8.55
C SER A 99 15.02 -4.58 7.24
N PHE A 100 14.85 -3.62 6.34
CA PHE A 100 15.46 -3.64 5.02
C PHE A 100 16.02 -2.26 4.68
N HIS A 101 17.33 -2.19 4.48
CA HIS A 101 18.03 -0.97 4.10
C HIS A 101 18.14 -0.86 2.58
N THR A 102 17.87 0.33 2.04
CA THR A 102 18.06 0.64 0.63
C THR A 102 19.09 1.71 0.41
N HIS A 103 19.94 1.55 -0.59
CA HIS A 103 20.90 2.58 -0.98
C HIS A 103 20.24 3.63 -1.89
N SER A 104 19.36 3.20 -2.80
CA SER A 104 18.67 4.06 -3.76
C SER A 104 17.47 4.81 -3.18
N GLY A 105 16.85 4.26 -2.12
CA GLY A 105 15.56 4.71 -1.58
C GLY A 105 14.36 3.92 -2.11
N ASP A 106 14.54 3.08 -3.13
CA ASP A 106 13.51 2.22 -3.72
C ASP A 106 13.75 0.76 -3.29
N LEU A 107 12.87 0.19 -2.48
CA LEU A 107 12.95 -1.21 -2.03
C LEU A 107 12.00 -2.09 -2.84
N VAL A 108 12.46 -3.26 -3.27
CA VAL A 108 11.59 -4.32 -3.77
C VAL A 108 11.82 -5.61 -3.00
N LEU A 109 10.82 -6.05 -2.24
CA LEU A 109 10.84 -7.37 -1.60
C LEU A 109 10.10 -8.37 -2.47
N LYS A 110 10.79 -9.42 -2.89
CA LYS A 110 10.19 -10.58 -3.55
C LYS A 110 9.86 -11.63 -2.49
N ILE A 111 8.62 -11.62 -2.02
CA ILE A 111 8.08 -12.55 -1.05
C ILE A 111 7.75 -13.86 -1.75
N LYS A 112 8.39 -14.94 -1.30
CA LYS A 112 8.15 -16.33 -1.69
C LYS A 112 7.40 -17.03 -0.57
N PRO A 113 6.07 -17.25 -0.70
CA PRO A 113 5.29 -17.93 0.31
C PRO A 113 5.89 -19.30 0.64
N THR A 114 6.34 -19.50 1.87
CA THR A 114 7.02 -20.71 2.31
C THR A 114 6.50 -21.10 3.69
N LYS A 115 6.13 -22.37 3.88
CA LYS A 115 5.67 -22.89 5.17
C LYS A 115 6.85 -23.06 6.15
N VAL A 116 7.21 -21.97 6.83
CA VAL A 116 8.22 -21.91 7.89
C VAL A 116 7.65 -21.20 9.12
N ASP A 117 8.28 -21.37 10.29
CA ASP A 117 7.96 -20.53 11.45
C ASP A 117 8.39 -19.07 11.20
N VAL A 118 7.71 -18.12 11.82
CA VAL A 118 8.04 -16.68 11.69
C VAL A 118 9.46 -16.36 12.15
N ASN A 119 10.02 -17.13 13.08
CA ASN A 119 11.41 -17.00 13.54
C ASN A 119 12.42 -17.69 12.62
N GLN A 120 11.96 -18.34 11.55
CA GLN A 120 12.76 -19.08 10.56
C GLN A 120 12.61 -18.50 9.15
N VAL A 121 12.16 -17.25 9.04
CA VAL A 121 12.16 -16.50 7.77
C VAL A 121 13.58 -16.45 7.22
N VAL A 122 13.72 -16.73 5.92
CA VAL A 122 15.01 -16.67 5.23
C VAL A 122 15.02 -15.45 4.32
N VAL A 123 15.92 -14.52 4.61
CA VAL A 123 16.18 -13.34 3.78
C VAL A 123 17.43 -13.59 2.94
N PHE A 124 17.33 -13.39 1.63
CA PHE A 124 18.44 -13.53 0.70
C PHE A 124 19.04 -12.15 0.44
N GLY A 125 19.91 -11.71 1.35
CA GLY A 125 20.65 -10.46 1.28
C GLY A 125 21.81 -10.47 2.27
N ASP A 126 22.52 -9.35 2.33
CA ASP A 126 23.60 -9.12 3.28
C ASP A 126 23.01 -8.50 4.56
N GLN A 127 23.33 -9.08 5.71
CA GLN A 127 22.92 -8.51 6.99
C GLN A 127 23.85 -7.35 7.35
N LEU A 128 23.27 -6.22 7.76
CA LEU A 128 24.04 -5.10 8.28
C LEU A 128 24.45 -5.37 9.73
N GLU A 129 25.75 -5.50 10.00
CA GLU A 129 26.27 -5.81 11.34
C GLU A 129 25.89 -4.76 12.40
N GLN A 130 25.69 -3.51 11.95
CA GLN A 130 25.43 -2.35 12.81
C GLN A 130 23.97 -2.24 13.24
N LEU A 131 23.05 -2.92 12.55
CA LEU A 131 21.60 -2.83 12.78
C LEU A 131 21.00 -4.23 12.93
N PRO A 132 20.37 -4.54 14.07
CA PRO A 132 19.81 -5.88 14.30
C PRO A 132 18.74 -6.21 13.26
N ASN A 133 18.75 -7.46 12.76
CA ASN A 133 17.77 -7.99 11.81
C ASN A 133 17.49 -7.07 10.61
N THR A 134 18.54 -6.43 10.10
CA THR A 134 18.45 -5.49 8.98
C THR A 134 19.25 -6.01 7.81
N TRP A 135 18.61 -6.04 6.64
CA TRP A 135 19.16 -6.67 5.43
C TRP A 135 19.26 -5.66 4.30
N THR A 136 20.24 -5.84 3.41
CA THR A 136 20.41 -5.09 2.17
C THR A 136 20.74 -6.05 1.04
N ALA A 137 20.58 -5.63 -0.21
CA ALA A 137 21.09 -6.38 -1.36
C ALA A 137 21.46 -5.42 -2.51
N PHE A 138 22.25 -5.94 -3.45
CA PHE A 138 22.57 -5.20 -4.66
C PHE A 138 21.29 -4.82 -5.43
N GLY A 139 21.18 -3.53 -5.78
CA GLY A 139 20.01 -3.00 -6.49
C GLY A 139 18.74 -2.93 -5.66
N ASP A 140 18.84 -3.08 -4.32
CA ASP A 140 17.73 -2.95 -3.36
C ASP A 140 16.54 -3.90 -3.65
N LYS A 141 16.84 -5.05 -4.27
CA LYS A 141 15.89 -6.15 -4.52
C LYS A 141 16.24 -7.33 -3.64
N ILE A 142 15.35 -7.73 -2.74
CA ILE A 142 15.62 -8.75 -1.73
C ILE A 142 14.57 -9.85 -1.82
N ASP A 143 15.02 -11.09 -1.98
CA ASP A 143 14.16 -12.27 -1.91
C ASP A 143 13.92 -12.66 -0.45
N VAL A 144 12.67 -12.95 -0.09
CA VAL A 144 12.27 -13.32 1.28
C VAL A 144 11.41 -14.58 1.24
N LYS A 145 11.82 -15.64 1.93
CA LYS A 145 10.97 -16.81 2.18
C LYS A 145 10.31 -16.66 3.54
N ALA A 146 8.99 -16.50 3.56
CA ALA A 146 8.23 -16.26 4.78
C ALA A 146 6.85 -16.95 4.73
N PRO A 147 6.20 -17.20 5.88
CA PRO A 147 4.84 -17.73 5.95
C PRO A 147 3.77 -16.68 5.61
N VAL A 148 4.08 -15.78 4.69
CA VAL A 148 3.24 -14.67 4.23
C VAL A 148 2.56 -15.11 2.92
N LEU A 149 1.26 -14.84 2.77
CA LEU A 149 0.46 -15.17 1.59
C LEU A 149 0.31 -16.67 1.28
N LEU A 150 0.42 -17.53 2.31
CA LEU A 150 0.12 -18.96 2.19
C LEU A 150 -1.39 -19.25 2.08
N GLU A 151 -2.20 -18.33 2.59
CA GLU A 151 -3.66 -18.44 2.64
C GLU A 151 -4.30 -17.20 2.01
N SER A 152 -5.50 -17.36 1.45
CA SER A 152 -6.32 -16.23 1.02
C SER A 152 -6.79 -15.38 2.21
N GLY A 153 -7.05 -14.09 1.97
CA GLY A 153 -7.65 -13.18 2.94
C GLY A 153 -6.89 -11.87 3.07
N LEU A 154 -7.28 -11.06 4.06
CA LEU A 154 -6.66 -9.77 4.33
C LEU A 154 -5.35 -9.96 5.13
N TYR A 155 -4.32 -9.23 4.71
CA TYR A 155 -3.04 -9.13 5.40
C TYR A 155 -2.80 -7.66 5.77
N HIS A 156 -2.26 -7.42 6.96
CA HIS A 156 -1.88 -6.09 7.42
C HIS A 156 -0.37 -5.94 7.33
N PHE A 157 0.08 -5.06 6.44
CA PHE A 157 1.48 -4.65 6.35
C PHE A 157 1.68 -3.39 7.19
N LYS A 158 2.52 -3.50 8.22
CA LYS A 158 2.93 -2.37 9.03
C LYS A 158 4.35 -1.98 8.64
N ILE A 159 4.48 -0.76 8.11
CA ILE A 159 5.74 -0.19 7.65
C ILE A 159 6.14 0.94 8.60
N SER A 160 7.40 0.98 9.00
CA SER A 160 7.99 2.08 9.77
C SER A 160 9.35 2.43 9.21
N VAL A 161 9.74 3.70 9.29
CA VAL A 161 10.99 4.25 8.76
C VAL A 161 11.68 5.09 9.83
#